data_AF-A0A7J8KCV1-F1
#
_entry.id   AF-A0A7J8KCV1-F1
#
_cell.length_a   1.000
_cell.length_b   1.000
_cell.length_c   1.000
_cell.angle_alpha   90.00
_cell.angle_beta   90.00
_cell.angle_gamma   90.00
#
_symmetry.space_group_name_H-M   'P 1'
#
loop_
_entity.id
_entity.type
_entity.pdbx_description
1 polymer ?
#
loop_
_entity_poly.entity_id
_entity_poly.type
_entity_poly.pdbx_seq_one_letter_code
_entity_poly.pdbx_strand_id
1 'polypeptide(L)'
;MKQHKKLTQAIQKARDHGLLSYHIPEVEPRDLDFSNSHGAVSATPPAATLVSGDPWYPWYSWKQPRERELSRLRRLYQGHLQEESGPPPTSIPEVPLTTGAEASIEEAGPRSAL
;
A
#
# COMPACT_ATOMS: atom_id res chain seq x y z
N MET A 1 40.28 10.57 15.74
CA MET A 1 38.83 10.91 15.67
C MET A 1 37.84 9.73 15.83
N LYS A 2 38.24 8.45 15.68
CA LYS A 2 37.33 7.29 15.82
C LYS A 2 36.61 7.20 17.17
N GLN A 3 37.33 7.39 18.27
CA GLN A 3 36.75 7.30 19.62
C GLN A 3 35.84 8.49 19.95
N HIS A 4 36.22 9.70 19.51
CA HIS A 4 35.36 10.88 19.63
C HIS A 4 33.98 10.64 18.98
N LYS A 5 33.96 10.09 17.75
CA LYS A 5 32.71 9.75 17.06
C LYS A 5 31.85 8.74 17.86
N LYS A 6 32.47 7.70 18.41
CA LYS A 6 31.78 6.71 19.25
C LYS A 6 31.21 7.32 20.54
N LEU A 7 31.96 8.24 21.15
CA LEU A 7 31.55 8.92 22.37
C LEU A 7 30.37 9.86 22.12
N THR A 8 30.38 10.67 21.06
CA THR A 8 29.24 11.52 20.69
C THR A 8 27.98 10.69 20.43
N GLN A 9 28.11 9.54 19.76
CA GLN A 9 27.00 8.60 19.57
C GLN A 9 26.49 8.03 20.89
N ALA A 10 27.38 7.63 21.80
CA ALA A 10 27.01 7.12 23.11
C ALA A 10 26.32 8.19 23.97
N ILE A 11 26.78 9.45 23.90
CA ILE A 11 26.12 10.59 24.57
C ILE A 11 24.71 10.79 24.01
N GLN A 12 24.55 10.85 22.68
CA GLN A 12 23.22 11.01 22.09
C GLN A 12 22.30 9.86 22.49
N LYS A 13 22.78 8.61 22.41
CA LYS A 13 22.03 7.44 22.85
C LYS A 13 21.66 7.48 24.34
N ALA A 14 22.56 7.96 25.19
CA ALA A 14 22.27 8.15 26.61
C ALA A 14 21.22 9.24 26.85
N ARG A 15 21.19 10.32 26.05
CA ARG A 15 20.13 11.34 26.08
C ARG A 15 18.78 10.80 25.60
N ASP A 16 18.77 10.07 24.48
CA ASP A 16 17.56 9.50 23.89
C ASP A 16 16.92 8.45 24.81
N HIS A 17 17.73 7.72 25.57
CA HIS A 17 17.27 6.72 26.54
C HIS A 17 17.04 7.29 27.96
N GLY A 18 17.19 8.60 28.17
CA GLY A 18 16.99 9.23 29.48
C GLY A 18 18.04 8.89 30.54
N LEU A 19 19.20 8.35 30.16
CA LEU A 19 20.32 8.03 31.07
C LEU A 19 21.22 9.23 31.38
N LEU A 20 21.18 10.27 30.54
CA LEU A 20 22.00 11.48 30.68
C LEU A 20 21.10 12.72 30.64
N SER A 21 21.16 13.55 31.69
CA SER A 21 20.39 14.79 31.79
C SER A 21 20.91 15.87 30.83
N TYR A 22 19.97 16.67 30.31
CA TYR A 22 20.26 17.82 29.46
C TYR A 22 19.05 18.79 29.51
N HIS A 23 19.23 20.01 28.99
CA HIS A 23 18.15 21.00 28.94
C HIS A 23 17.15 20.65 27.84
N ILE A 24 15.88 20.45 28.23
CA ILE A 24 14.74 20.28 27.33
C ILE A 24 13.84 21.50 27.53
N PRO A 25 13.65 22.35 26.50
CA PRO A 25 12.79 23.52 26.64
C PRO A 25 11.31 23.12 26.73
N GLU A 26 10.52 23.96 27.40
CA GLU A 26 9.07 23.94 27.26
C GLU A 26 8.70 24.48 25.87
N VAL A 27 7.78 23.79 25.18
CA VAL A 27 7.36 24.13 23.82
C VAL A 27 5.84 24.19 23.80
N GLU A 28 5.32 25.18 23.07
CA GLU A 28 3.88 25.35 22.90
C GLU A 28 3.23 24.13 22.20
N PRO A 29 1.97 23.82 22.52
CA PRO A 29 1.20 22.83 21.77
C PRO A 29 1.13 23.18 20.28
N ARG A 30 1.07 22.15 19.43
CA ARG A 30 0.99 22.34 17.98
C ARG A 30 -0.26 23.11 17.56
N ASP A 31 -1.40 22.76 18.15
CA ASP A 31 -2.73 23.25 17.79
C ASP A 31 -3.34 23.99 18.99
N LEU A 32 -4.17 25.00 18.71
CA LEU A 32 -4.80 25.84 19.73
C LEU A 32 -6.07 25.20 20.31
N ASP A 33 -6.78 24.45 19.48
CA ASP A 33 -7.97 23.70 19.83
C ASP A 33 -7.76 22.20 19.62
N PHE A 34 -8.27 21.39 20.55
CA PHE A 34 -8.16 19.93 20.51
C PHE A 34 -9.50 19.28 20.14
N SER A 35 -10.33 20.02 19.40
CA SER A 35 -11.66 19.55 19.01
C SER A 35 -11.58 18.57 17.84
N ASN A 36 -12.01 17.33 18.07
CA ASN A 36 -12.08 16.30 17.03
C ASN A 36 -13.46 16.21 16.36
N SER A 37 -14.23 17.31 16.40
CA SER A 37 -15.57 17.36 15.78
C SER A 37 -15.54 17.48 14.26
N HIS A 38 -14.40 17.86 13.67
CA HIS A 38 -14.28 18.06 12.24
C HIS A 38 -14.36 16.73 11.46
N GLY A 39 -15.04 16.73 10.31
CA GLY A 39 -15.26 15.54 9.46
C GLY A 39 -14.00 14.83 8.95
N ALA A 40 -12.84 15.52 8.94
CA ALA A 40 -11.58 14.93 8.52
C ALA A 40 -10.96 13.98 9.55
N VAL A 41 -11.29 14.16 10.84
CA VAL A 41 -10.81 13.29 11.94
C VAL A 41 -11.91 12.43 12.54
N SER A 42 -13.17 12.74 12.24
CA SER A 42 -14.32 11.92 12.61
C SER A 42 -14.76 10.98 11.48
N ALA A 43 -15.64 10.03 11.79
CA ALA A 43 -16.15 9.10 10.81
C ALA A 43 -17.06 9.81 9.80
N THR A 44 -16.63 9.90 8.55
CA THR A 44 -17.46 10.41 7.46
C THR A 44 -18.50 9.34 7.06
N PRO A 45 -19.80 9.67 7.00
CA PRO A 45 -20.83 8.73 6.58
C PRO A 45 -20.53 8.11 5.20
N PRO A 46 -20.69 6.79 5.03
CA PRO A 46 -20.37 6.13 3.77
C PRO A 46 -21.39 6.51 2.69
N ALA A 47 -20.90 6.74 1.47
CA ALA A 47 -21.77 6.94 0.32
C ALA A 47 -22.48 5.63 -0.07
N ALA A 48 -23.64 5.73 -0.73
CA ALA A 48 -24.41 4.58 -1.15
C ALA A 48 -23.61 3.59 -2.03
N THR A 49 -22.75 4.10 -2.93
CA THR A 49 -21.88 3.26 -3.77
C THR A 49 -20.85 2.47 -2.96
N LEU A 50 -20.35 3.06 -1.87
CA LEU A 50 -19.44 2.36 -0.96
C LEU A 50 -20.17 1.23 -0.21
N VAL A 51 -21.46 1.43 0.13
CA VAL A 51 -22.29 0.42 0.79
C VAL A 51 -22.65 -0.72 -0.17
N SER A 52 -22.91 -0.43 -1.44
CA SER A 52 -23.21 -1.45 -2.46
C SER A 52 -21.96 -2.18 -2.99
N GLY A 53 -20.76 -1.63 -2.74
CA GLY A 53 -19.50 -2.12 -3.30
C GLY A 53 -19.27 -1.70 -4.75
N ASP A 54 -20.12 -0.82 -5.29
CA ASP A 54 -19.96 -0.29 -6.64
C ASP A 54 -18.86 0.77 -6.69
N PRO A 55 -18.18 0.92 -7.84
CA PRO A 55 -17.29 2.05 -8.04
C PRO A 55 -18.04 3.37 -7.90
N TRP A 56 -17.33 4.40 -7.44
CA TRP A 56 -17.92 5.71 -7.17
C TRP A 56 -18.66 6.31 -8.38
N TYR A 57 -18.15 6.04 -9.59
CA TYR A 57 -18.80 6.42 -10.83
C TYR A 57 -19.06 5.22 -11.74
N PRO A 58 -20.20 5.19 -12.45
CA PRO A 58 -20.55 4.07 -13.31
C PRO A 58 -19.61 3.85 -14.51
N TRP A 59 -18.79 4.84 -14.88
CA TRP A 59 -17.88 4.75 -16.02
C TRP A 59 -16.49 4.19 -15.66
N TYR A 60 -16.25 3.89 -14.38
CA TYR A 60 -15.06 3.13 -13.95
C TYR A 60 -15.16 1.66 -14.35
N SER A 61 -16.36 1.08 -14.33
CA SER A 61 -16.57 -0.29 -14.80
C SER A 61 -16.54 -0.36 -16.32
N TRP A 62 -15.91 -1.42 -16.87
CA TRP A 62 -15.98 -1.71 -18.29
C TRP A 62 -17.43 -1.86 -18.75
N LYS A 63 -17.76 -1.20 -19.86
CA LYS A 63 -19.07 -1.28 -20.51
C LYS A 63 -18.87 -1.54 -21.99
N GLN A 64 -19.36 -2.68 -22.47
CA GLN A 64 -19.32 -2.99 -23.90
C GLN A 64 -20.17 -1.97 -24.67
N PRO A 65 -19.58 -1.20 -25.61
CA PRO A 65 -20.33 -0.29 -26.44
C PRO A 65 -21.28 -1.03 -27.40
N ARG A 66 -22.27 -0.31 -27.95
CA ARG A 66 -23.19 -0.89 -28.94
C ARG A 66 -22.47 -1.22 -30.25
N GLU A 67 -22.87 -2.33 -30.87
CA GLU A 67 -22.26 -2.81 -32.12
C GLU A 67 -22.33 -1.80 -33.28
N ARG A 68 -23.39 -0.98 -33.33
CA ARG A 68 -23.51 0.10 -34.33
C ARG A 68 -22.39 1.13 -34.22
N GLU A 69 -22.00 1.49 -32.99
CA GLU A 69 -20.93 2.45 -32.74
C GLU A 69 -19.56 1.82 -33.03
N LEU A 70 -19.35 0.56 -32.63
CA LEU A 70 -18.15 -0.20 -32.99
C LEU A 70 -18.00 -0.31 -34.51
N SER A 71 -19.07 -0.62 -35.25
CA SER A 71 -19.08 -0.67 -36.71
C SER A 71 -18.72 0.68 -37.35
N ARG A 72 -19.21 1.79 -36.78
CA ARG A 72 -18.84 3.14 -37.23
C ARG A 72 -17.34 3.38 -37.05
N LEU A 73 -16.77 2.99 -35.91
CA LEU A 73 -15.33 3.11 -35.64
C LEU A 73 -14.49 2.20 -36.55
N ARG A 74 -14.90 0.95 -36.75
CA ARG A 74 -14.22 0.02 -37.66
C ARG A 74 -14.19 0.56 -39.10
N ARG A 75 -15.23 1.27 -39.54
CA ARG A 75 -15.24 1.96 -40.83
C ARG A 75 -14.34 3.21 -40.85
N LEU A 76 -14.26 3.95 -39.75
CA LEU A 76 -13.46 5.16 -39.66
C LEU A 76 -11.95 4.88 -39.66
N TYR A 77 -11.54 3.79 -39.02
CA TYR A 77 -10.13 3.43 -38.82
C TYR A 77 -9.69 2.22 -39.67
N GLN A 78 -10.30 2.01 -40.83
CA GLN A 78 -9.94 0.92 -41.74
C GLN A 78 -8.44 0.94 -42.07
N GLY A 79 -7.78 -0.22 -41.97
CA GLY A 79 -6.33 -0.36 -42.19
C GLY A 79 -5.44 -0.08 -40.97
N HIS A 80 -6.01 0.43 -39.87
CA HIS A 80 -5.27 0.78 -38.64
C HIS A 80 -5.94 0.26 -37.35
N LEU A 81 -6.68 -0.84 -37.43
CA LEU A 81 -7.37 -1.46 -36.29
C LEU A 81 -6.49 -2.51 -35.60
N GLN A 82 -6.63 -2.62 -34.28
CA GLN A 82 -6.09 -3.71 -33.46
C GLN A 82 -7.21 -4.70 -33.09
N GLU A 83 -6.84 -5.86 -32.55
CA GLU A 83 -7.78 -6.85 -32.04
C GLU A 83 -8.59 -6.29 -30.86
N GLU A 84 -9.88 -6.60 -30.82
CA GLU A 84 -10.78 -6.12 -29.77
C GLU A 84 -10.50 -6.86 -28.46
N SER A 85 -10.18 -6.10 -27.41
CA SER A 85 -10.03 -6.65 -26.06
C SER A 85 -11.39 -6.69 -25.37
N GLY A 86 -11.72 -7.83 -24.76
CA GLY A 86 -12.92 -8.01 -23.96
C GLY A 86 -12.86 -7.28 -22.61
N PRO A 87 -13.84 -7.52 -21.70
CA PRO A 87 -13.79 -6.96 -20.36
C PRO A 87 -12.46 -7.31 -19.68
N PRO A 88 -11.83 -6.35 -18.98
CA PRO A 88 -10.60 -6.63 -18.24
C PRO A 88 -10.89 -7.66 -17.13
N PRO A 89 -9.90 -8.47 -16.73
CA PRO A 89 -10.07 -9.40 -15.63
C PRO A 89 -10.45 -8.64 -14.35
N THR A 90 -11.43 -9.18 -13.61
CA THR A 90 -11.95 -8.55 -12.38
C THR A 90 -10.90 -8.48 -11.26
N SER A 91 -9.90 -9.35 -11.31
CA SER A 91 -8.79 -9.40 -10.36
C SER A 91 -7.47 -9.30 -11.11
N ILE A 92 -6.48 -8.68 -10.47
CA ILE A 92 -5.11 -8.71 -10.97
C ILE A 92 -4.66 -10.18 -10.99
N PRO A 93 -4.15 -10.70 -12.13
CA PRO A 93 -3.68 -12.07 -12.20
C PRO A 93 -2.51 -12.26 -11.23
N GLU A 94 -2.68 -13.18 -10.29
CA GLU A 94 -1.62 -13.61 -9.39
C GLU A 94 -0.66 -14.52 -10.16
N VAL A 95 0.56 -14.06 -10.39
CA VAL A 95 1.62 -14.94 -10.92
C VAL A 95 2.01 -15.87 -9.76
N PRO A 96 1.91 -17.20 -9.89
CA PRO A 96 2.42 -18.09 -8.87
C PRO A 96 3.91 -17.82 -8.71
N LEU A 97 4.32 -17.35 -7.53
CA LEU A 97 5.72 -17.39 -7.13
C LEU A 97 6.11 -18.86 -7.18
N THR A 98 6.87 -19.26 -8.20
CA THR A 98 7.47 -20.58 -8.27
C THR A 98 8.32 -20.78 -7.01
N THR A 99 7.80 -21.59 -6.09
CA THR A 99 8.54 -22.28 -5.05
C THR A 99 9.57 -23.17 -5.74
N GLY A 100 10.71 -22.59 -6.10
CA GLY A 100 11.83 -23.23 -6.76
C GLY A 100 13.07 -23.15 -5.88
N ALA A 101 12.97 -23.69 -4.67
CA ALA A 101 14.12 -24.01 -3.81
C ALA A 101 13.70 -25.02 -2.73
N GLU A 102 13.27 -26.21 -3.13
CA GLU A 102 13.42 -27.40 -2.31
C GLU A 102 14.42 -28.33 -3.00
N ALA A 103 15.62 -28.41 -2.46
CA ALA A 103 16.31 -29.66 -2.09
C ALA A 103 17.79 -29.39 -1.80
N SER A 104 18.35 -30.20 -0.89
CA SER A 104 19.74 -30.25 -0.38
C SER A 104 19.93 -29.41 0.91
N ILE A 105 20.02 -29.97 2.12
CA ILE A 105 20.76 -31.16 2.55
C ILE A 105 20.36 -31.59 3.99
N GLU A 106 20.16 -32.90 4.13
CA GLU A 106 20.42 -33.82 5.26
C GLU A 106 19.66 -33.76 6.59
N GLU A 107 18.96 -34.88 6.82
CA GLU A 107 18.81 -35.55 8.11
C GLU A 107 20.13 -35.63 8.90
N ALA A 108 20.06 -35.32 10.19
CA ALA A 108 20.78 -36.07 11.22
C ALA A 108 20.09 -35.86 12.58
N GLY A 109 19.26 -36.82 12.99
CA GLY A 109 19.06 -37.06 14.42
C GLY A 109 20.35 -37.63 15.05
N PRO A 110 20.53 -37.53 16.37
CA PRO A 110 19.88 -38.56 17.18
C PRO A 110 19.28 -38.11 18.53
N ARG A 111 18.45 -39.04 19.01
CA ARG A 111 17.77 -39.18 20.31
C ARG A 111 18.64 -38.98 21.56
N SER A 112 18.05 -38.39 22.61
CA SER A 112 17.99 -38.87 24.01
C SER A 112 17.38 -37.78 24.91
N ALA A 113 16.21 -37.99 25.51
CA ALA A 113 15.97 -38.58 26.84
C ALA A 113 16.37 -37.67 28.02
N LEU A 114 15.39 -36.93 28.56
CA LEU A 114 14.79 -37.07 29.89
C LEU A 114 13.68 -36.04 30.08
#